data_AF-A0A0G0PFX7-F1
#
_entry.id   AF-A0A0G0PFX7-F1
#
_cell.length_a   1.000
_cell.length_b   1.000
_cell.length_c   1.000
_cell.angle_alpha   90.00
_cell.angle_beta   90.00
_cell.angle_gamma   90.00
#
_symmetry.space_group_name_H-M   'P 1'
#
loop_
_entity.id
_entity.type
_entity.pdbx_description
1 polymer ?
#
loop_
_entity_poly.entity_id
_entity_poly.type
_entity_poly.pdbx_seq_one_letter_code
_entity_poly.pdbx_strand_id
1 'polypeptide(L)'
;MTRTTNAWYTPPGIWNTNSYLSSGIPYVTGAVLLSSSFSTLNAQVKIEFPYVSRSITVINRSSTDIRIHFNSLSDGNVEANHHYVTLSESKDSITLSTKTKELYISLATGSANGEFELFSELTNIDAKEMFPLTGSGLTL
;
A
#
# COMPACT_ATOMS: atom_id res chain seq x y z
N MET A 1 25.35 -21.50 25.27
CA MET A 1 25.97 -20.17 25.38
C MET A 1 24.94 -19.14 24.90
N THR A 2 24.01 -18.75 25.79
CA THR A 2 22.96 -17.77 25.46
C THR A 2 23.54 -16.37 25.61
N ARG A 3 23.80 -15.72 24.46
CA ARG A 3 24.36 -14.37 24.42
C ARG A 3 23.26 -13.35 24.75
N THR A 4 23.03 -13.11 26.03
CA THR A 4 22.26 -11.96 26.53
C THR A 4 23.16 -10.73 26.46
N THR A 5 23.26 -10.11 25.28
CA THR A 5 23.73 -8.73 25.18
C THR A 5 22.52 -7.83 25.21
N ASN A 6 22.34 -7.10 26.30
CA ASN A 6 21.48 -5.92 26.37
C ASN A 6 22.14 -4.84 25.53
N ALA A 7 22.12 -5.01 24.20
CA ALA A 7 22.50 -3.98 23.27
C ALA A 7 21.38 -2.96 23.28
N TRP A 8 21.71 -1.69 23.51
CA TRP A 8 20.82 -0.57 23.22
C TRP A 8 20.53 -0.60 21.72
N TYR A 9 19.47 -1.32 21.33
CA TYR A 9 19.02 -1.41 19.96
C TYR A 9 18.31 -0.11 19.62
N THR A 10 18.99 0.79 18.93
CA THR A 10 18.36 1.95 18.31
C THR A 10 17.79 1.50 16.97
N PRO A 11 16.45 1.45 16.81
CA PRO A 11 15.86 1.11 15.53
C PRO A 11 16.28 2.13 14.45
N PRO A 12 16.41 1.70 13.18
CA PRO A 12 16.71 2.63 12.10
C PRO A 12 15.55 3.61 11.91
N GLY A 13 15.86 4.90 11.77
CA GLY A 13 14.88 5.93 11.44
C GLY A 13 14.60 6.02 9.93
N ILE A 14 13.57 6.78 9.55
CA ILE A 14 13.09 6.91 8.17
C ILE A 14 14.13 7.38 7.13
N TRP A 15 15.13 8.15 7.56
CA TRP A 15 16.20 8.67 6.68
C TRP A 15 17.37 7.70 6.50
N ASN A 16 17.25 6.46 6.98
CA ASN A 16 18.32 5.46 6.89
C ASN A 16 18.37 4.82 5.48
N THR A 17 19.21 5.38 4.58
CA THR A 17 19.34 4.89 3.20
C THR A 17 19.68 3.40 3.10
N ASN A 18 20.56 2.88 3.96
CA ASN A 18 20.98 1.48 3.91
C ASN A 18 19.82 0.49 4.14
N SER A 19 18.82 0.85 4.94
CA SER A 19 17.62 0.03 5.17
C SER A 19 16.78 -0.14 3.90
N TYR A 20 16.95 0.74 2.91
CA TYR A 20 16.29 0.67 1.60
C TYR A 20 17.21 0.09 0.49
N LEU A 21 18.47 -0.20 0.79
CA LEU A 21 19.41 -0.84 -0.14
C LEU A 21 19.52 -2.36 0.07
N SER A 22 19.30 -2.84 1.29
CA SER A 22 19.25 -4.27 1.59
C SER A 22 17.91 -4.90 1.17
N SER A 23 17.94 -6.18 0.79
CA SER A 23 16.72 -6.98 0.57
C SER A 23 15.77 -6.84 1.76
N GLY A 24 14.52 -6.46 1.49
CA GLY A 24 13.50 -6.25 2.52
C GLY A 24 12.91 -7.55 3.05
N ILE A 25 12.09 -7.42 4.10
CA ILE A 25 11.22 -8.48 4.62
C ILE A 25 10.08 -8.69 3.62
N PRO A 26 9.85 -9.92 3.11
CA PRO A 26 8.78 -10.16 2.15
C PRO A 26 7.42 -10.05 2.84
N TYR A 27 6.48 -9.35 2.20
CA TYR A 27 5.10 -9.24 2.62
C TYR A 27 4.19 -9.51 1.42
N VAL A 28 3.26 -10.45 1.56
CA VAL A 28 2.30 -10.82 0.51
C VAL A 28 0.91 -10.76 1.11
N THR A 29 -0.01 -10.09 0.41
CA THR A 29 -1.43 -10.09 0.75
C THR A 29 -2.25 -10.05 -0.53
N GLY A 30 -3.54 -10.35 -0.43
CA GLY A 30 -4.47 -10.29 -1.54
C GLY A 30 -5.89 -10.24 -1.02
N ALA A 31 -6.79 -9.63 -1.78
CA ALA A 31 -8.18 -9.56 -1.40
C ALA A 31 -9.09 -9.46 -2.64
N VAL A 32 -10.34 -9.85 -2.43
CA VAL A 32 -11.43 -9.64 -3.39
C VAL A 32 -12.16 -8.35 -3.02
N LEU A 33 -12.27 -7.45 -3.98
CA LEU A 33 -13.07 -6.24 -3.91
C LEU A 33 -14.48 -6.58 -4.39
N LEU A 34 -15.44 -6.56 -3.46
CA LEU A 34 -16.83 -6.89 -3.76
C LEU A 34 -17.56 -5.66 -4.30
N SER A 35 -18.20 -5.80 -5.46
CA SER A 35 -19.02 -4.73 -6.05
C SER A 35 -20.23 -4.38 -5.18
N SER A 36 -20.73 -5.32 -4.39
CA SER A 36 -21.80 -5.08 -3.41
C SER A 36 -21.41 -4.07 -2.32
N SER A 37 -20.11 -3.93 -2.03
CA SER A 37 -19.59 -2.95 -1.06
C SER A 37 -19.30 -1.58 -1.70
N PHE A 38 -19.54 -1.41 -3.01
CA PHE A 38 -19.27 -0.15 -3.71
C PHE A 38 -20.11 1.00 -3.17
N SER A 39 -21.39 0.79 -2.89
CA SER A 39 -22.27 1.85 -2.40
C SER A 39 -21.97 2.33 -0.96
N THR A 40 -21.29 1.51 -0.15
CA THR A 40 -21.08 1.79 1.29
C THR A 40 -19.65 2.22 1.59
N LEU A 41 -18.67 1.63 0.91
CA LEU A 41 -17.24 1.82 1.16
C LEU A 41 -16.45 2.09 -0.13
N ASN A 42 -17.12 2.39 -1.26
CA ASN A 42 -16.50 2.47 -2.59
C ASN A 42 -15.73 1.20 -2.98
N ALA A 43 -16.09 0.06 -2.37
CA ALA A 43 -15.40 -1.22 -2.49
C ALA A 43 -13.89 -1.07 -2.28
N GLN A 44 -13.50 -0.27 -1.28
CA GLN A 44 -12.12 0.00 -0.94
C GLN A 44 -11.62 -0.97 0.13
N VAL A 45 -10.35 -1.35 0.02
CA VAL A 45 -9.60 -2.08 1.05
C VAL A 45 -8.39 -1.24 1.45
N LYS A 46 -8.20 -1.09 2.76
CA LYS A 46 -7.00 -0.52 3.36
C LYS A 46 -6.02 -1.63 3.68
N ILE A 47 -4.78 -1.47 3.23
CA ILE A 47 -3.66 -2.36 3.56
C ILE A 47 -2.72 -1.57 4.46
N GLU A 48 -2.55 -2.04 5.70
CA GLU A 48 -1.63 -1.47 6.68
C GLU A 48 -0.38 -2.34 6.78
N PHE A 49 0.79 -1.74 6.59
CA PHE A 49 2.07 -2.43 6.70
C PHE A 49 2.62 -2.29 8.13
N PRO A 50 3.18 -3.37 8.71
CA PRO A 50 3.82 -3.30 10.02
C PRO A 50 5.13 -2.49 10.01
N TYR A 51 5.80 -2.43 8.86
CA TYR A 51 7.04 -1.70 8.64
C TYR A 51 6.94 -0.86 7.37
N VAL A 52 7.78 0.16 7.22
CA VAL A 52 7.77 1.04 6.05
C VAL A 52 8.16 0.25 4.79
N SER A 53 7.36 0.35 3.73
CA SER A 53 7.64 -0.28 2.44
C SER A 53 8.87 0.33 1.76
N ARG A 54 9.56 -0.49 0.96
CA ARG A 54 10.62 -0.06 0.03
C ARG A 54 10.12 -0.10 -1.41
N SER A 55 9.41 -1.17 -1.74
CA SER A 55 8.82 -1.43 -3.04
C SER A 55 7.50 -2.15 -2.83
N ILE A 56 6.48 -1.77 -3.58
CA ILE A 56 5.16 -2.39 -3.59
C ILE A 56 4.82 -2.76 -5.02
N THR A 57 4.57 -4.02 -5.28
CA THR A 57 4.04 -4.52 -6.53
C THR A 57 2.59 -4.93 -6.32
N VAL A 58 1.68 -4.32 -7.07
CA VAL A 58 0.26 -4.71 -7.09
C VAL A 58 -0.04 -5.34 -8.44
N ILE A 59 -0.75 -6.45 -8.41
CA ILE A 59 -1.14 -7.24 -9.58
C ILE A 59 -2.66 -7.35 -9.57
N ASN A 60 -3.29 -6.91 -10.66
CA ASN A 60 -4.71 -7.16 -10.88
C ASN A 60 -4.89 -8.61 -11.33
N ARG A 61 -5.74 -9.37 -10.64
CA ARG A 61 -6.07 -10.77 -10.97
C ARG A 61 -7.38 -10.90 -11.72
N SER A 62 -8.15 -9.82 -11.78
CA SER A 62 -9.46 -9.73 -12.43
C SER A 62 -9.40 -8.94 -13.74
N SER A 63 -10.45 -9.01 -14.55
CA SER A 63 -10.60 -8.16 -15.75
C SER A 63 -11.28 -6.81 -15.44
N THR A 64 -11.49 -6.50 -14.17
CA THR A 64 -12.12 -5.25 -13.74
C THR A 64 -11.07 -4.22 -13.41
N ASP A 65 -11.35 -2.96 -13.73
CA ASP A 65 -10.48 -1.84 -13.41
C ASP A 65 -10.36 -1.64 -11.90
N ILE A 66 -9.13 -1.76 -11.40
CA ILE A 66 -8.78 -1.52 -10.00
C ILE A 66 -7.93 -0.24 -9.91
N ARG A 67 -8.16 0.57 -8.88
CA ARG A 67 -7.43 1.81 -8.62
C ARG A 67 -6.59 1.67 -7.37
N ILE A 68 -5.33 2.10 -7.46
CA ILE A 68 -4.37 2.13 -6.37
C ILE A 68 -4.15 3.59 -5.96
N HIS A 69 -4.22 3.87 -4.67
CA HIS A 69 -4.08 5.22 -4.15
C HIS A 69 -3.57 5.22 -2.70
N PHE A 70 -3.10 6.38 -2.23
CA PHE A 70 -2.35 6.51 -0.96
C PHE A 70 -3.17 7.06 0.22
N ASN A 71 -4.42 7.44 0.00
CA ASN A 71 -5.33 7.95 1.03
C ASN A 71 -6.75 7.43 0.82
N SER A 72 -7.62 7.46 1.82
CA SER A 72 -9.03 7.12 1.63
C SER A 72 -9.69 7.97 0.54
N LEU A 73 -10.68 7.39 -0.16
CA LEU A 73 -11.46 8.10 -1.18
C LEU A 73 -12.25 9.26 -0.55
N SER A 74 -12.65 9.13 0.72
CA SER A 74 -13.40 10.14 1.47
C SER A 74 -12.55 11.34 1.89
N ASP A 75 -11.26 11.13 2.14
CA ASP A 75 -10.45 12.09 2.89
C ASP A 75 -9.54 12.94 2.00
N GLY A 76 -9.23 12.46 0.78
CA GLY A 76 -8.30 13.12 -0.14
C GLY A 76 -8.93 13.68 -1.42
N ASN A 77 -10.24 13.54 -1.61
CA ASN A 77 -10.91 13.76 -2.90
C ASN A 77 -10.18 13.04 -4.05
N VAL A 78 -9.74 11.81 -3.77
CA VAL A 78 -8.79 11.05 -4.59
C VAL A 78 -9.35 10.77 -5.98
N GLU A 79 -10.64 10.46 -6.08
CA GLU A 79 -11.29 10.15 -7.35
C GLU A 79 -11.48 11.40 -8.23
N ALA A 80 -12.07 12.47 -7.70
CA ALA A 80 -12.37 13.65 -8.51
C ALA A 80 -11.10 14.33 -9.03
N ASN A 81 -10.01 14.31 -8.25
CA ASN A 81 -8.73 14.91 -8.61
C ASN A 81 -7.73 13.92 -9.24
N HIS A 82 -8.16 12.70 -9.58
CA HIS A 82 -7.34 11.71 -10.30
C HIS A 82 -6.03 11.33 -9.59
N HIS A 83 -6.04 11.22 -8.26
CA HIS A 83 -4.88 10.87 -7.44
C HIS A 83 -4.72 9.35 -7.26
N TYR A 84 -4.84 8.61 -8.36
CA TYR A 84 -4.77 7.16 -8.37
C TYR A 84 -4.10 6.62 -9.63
N VAL A 85 -3.64 5.38 -9.56
CA VAL A 85 -3.19 4.61 -10.73
C VAL A 85 -4.19 3.51 -11.01
N THR A 86 -4.62 3.37 -12.26
CA THR A 86 -5.59 2.34 -12.67
C THR A 86 -4.86 1.16 -13.31
N LEU A 87 -5.24 -0.06 -12.90
CA LEU A 87 -4.89 -1.31 -13.56
C LEU A 87 -6.15 -1.87 -14.22
N SER A 88 -6.21 -1.84 -15.55
CA SER A 88 -7.43 -2.15 -16.31
C SER A 88 -7.52 -3.58 -16.82
N GLU A 89 -6.38 -4.25 -16.99
CA GLU A 89 -6.34 -5.60 -17.55
C GLU A 89 -6.03 -6.68 -16.51
N SER A 90 -6.47 -7.91 -16.79
CA SER A 90 -6.08 -9.06 -15.98
C SER A 90 -4.58 -9.30 -16.10
N LYS A 91 -3.92 -9.45 -14.95
CA LYS A 91 -2.47 -9.56 -14.78
C LYS A 91 -1.70 -8.27 -15.07
N ASP A 92 -2.39 -7.15 -15.25
CA ASP A 92 -1.72 -5.86 -15.24
C ASP A 92 -1.10 -5.63 -13.85
N SER A 93 0.09 -5.05 -13.84
CA SER A 93 0.85 -4.88 -12.61
C SER A 93 1.65 -3.60 -12.63
N ILE A 94 1.73 -2.99 -11.45
CA ILE A 94 2.59 -1.83 -11.24
C ILE A 94 3.50 -2.08 -10.06
N THR A 95 4.76 -1.70 -10.22
CA THR A 95 5.73 -1.67 -9.13
C THR A 95 6.02 -0.22 -8.74
N LEU A 96 5.72 0.11 -7.50
CA LEU A 96 5.90 1.41 -6.88
C LEU A 96 7.07 1.35 -5.91
N SER A 97 8.21 1.93 -6.29
CA SER A 97 9.38 2.09 -5.42
C SER A 97 9.19 3.26 -4.46
N THR A 98 8.21 3.16 -3.56
CA THR A 98 7.85 4.23 -2.62
C THR A 98 7.87 3.78 -1.17
N LYS A 99 8.15 4.75 -0.30
CA LYS A 99 8.10 4.59 1.16
C LYS A 99 6.69 4.93 1.61
N THR A 100 5.95 3.96 2.11
CA THR A 100 4.64 4.20 2.74
C THR A 100 4.39 3.17 3.86
N LYS A 101 3.49 3.52 4.77
CA LYS A 101 2.97 2.62 5.82
C LYS A 101 1.61 2.04 5.47
N GLU A 102 0.92 2.64 4.51
CA GLU A 102 -0.42 2.20 4.11
C GLU A 102 -0.64 2.41 2.60
N LEU A 103 -1.50 1.57 2.04
CA LEU A 103 -1.97 1.64 0.67
C LEU A 103 -3.46 1.35 0.66
N TYR A 104 -4.18 2.01 -0.23
CA TYR A 104 -5.60 1.77 -0.44
C TYR A 104 -5.81 1.32 -1.88
N ILE A 105 -6.70 0.35 -2.04
CA ILE A 105 -7.06 -0.21 -3.33
C ILE A 105 -8.58 -0.22 -3.42
N SER A 106 -9.14 0.29 -4.51
CA SER A 106 -10.58 0.35 -4.73
C SER A 106 -10.96 -0.12 -6.12
N LEU A 107 -12.23 -0.43 -6.32
CA LEU A 107 -12.77 -0.61 -7.66
C LEU A 107 -12.91 0.74 -8.37
N ALA A 108 -12.72 0.76 -9.68
CA ALA A 108 -13.05 1.93 -10.50
C ALA A 108 -14.57 2.07 -10.71
N THR A 109 -15.30 0.95 -10.78
CA THR A 109 -16.76 0.93 -10.95
C THR A 109 -17.39 -0.19 -10.12
N GLY A 110 -18.63 -0.01 -9.68
CA GLY A 110 -19.40 -1.02 -8.95
C GLY A 110 -20.05 -2.10 -9.82
N SER A 111 -19.62 -2.28 -11.07
CA SER A 111 -20.28 -3.17 -12.03
C SER A 111 -19.89 -4.64 -11.88
N ALA A 112 -18.70 -4.93 -11.36
CA ALA A 112 -18.16 -6.28 -11.22
C ALA A 112 -17.15 -6.36 -10.06
N ASN A 113 -16.93 -7.57 -9.55
CA ASN A 113 -15.94 -7.80 -8.49
C ASN A 113 -14.52 -7.75 -9.06
N GLY A 114 -13.60 -7.21 -8.28
CA GLY A 114 -12.17 -7.21 -8.59
C GLY A 114 -11.39 -8.10 -7.64
N GLU A 115 -10.22 -8.54 -8.07
CA GLU A 115 -9.30 -9.33 -7.25
C GLU A 115 -7.89 -8.80 -7.47
N PHE A 116 -7.13 -8.64 -6.39
CA PHE A 116 -5.75 -8.19 -6.47
C PHE A 116 -4.83 -9.03 -5.59
N GLU A 117 -3.58 -9.11 -6.00
CA GLU A 117 -2.46 -9.61 -5.22
C GLU A 117 -1.48 -8.45 -5.01
N LEU A 118 -0.92 -8.34 -3.81
CA LEU A 118 0.07 -7.34 -3.44
C LEU A 118 1.29 -8.05 -2.87
N PHE A 119 2.43 -7.74 -3.44
CA PHE A 119 3.74 -8.08 -2.92
C PHE A 119 4.44 -6.79 -2.48
N SER A 120 5.03 -6.79 -1.29
CA SER A 120 5.82 -5.66 -0.82
C SER A 120 7.11 -6.15 -0.21
N GLU A 121 8.17 -5.38 -0.46
CA GLU A 121 9.43 -5.49 0.27
C GLU A 121 9.40 -4.46 1.40
N LEU A 122 9.35 -4.93 2.64
CA LEU A 122 9.35 -4.06 3.81
C LEU A 122 10.76 -3.82 4.33
N THR A 123 10.98 -2.65 4.90
CA THR A 123 12.22 -2.33 5.61
C THR A 123 12.17 -2.77 7.08
N ASN A 124 13.25 -2.55 7.83
CA ASN A 124 13.28 -2.77 9.28
C ASN A 124 12.94 -1.49 10.08
N ILE A 125 12.33 -0.50 9.41
CA ILE A 125 11.89 0.77 10.00
C ILE A 125 10.42 0.61 10.40
N ASP A 126 10.10 0.84 11.68
CA ASP A 126 8.74 0.74 12.21
C ASP A 126 7.82 1.74 11.48
N ALA A 127 6.58 1.33 11.18
CA ALA A 127 5.57 2.19 10.56
C ALA A 127 5.31 3.50 11.34
N LYS A 128 5.59 3.54 12.65
CA LYS A 128 5.49 4.73 13.50
C LYS A 128 6.52 5.82 13.18
N GLU A 129 7.66 5.44 12.60
CA GLU A 129 8.69 6.39 12.15
C GLU A 129 8.27 7.12 10.85
N MET A 130 7.19 6.66 10.21
CA MET A 130 6.66 7.27 9.01
C MET A 130 5.90 8.55 9.35
N PHE A 131 6.35 9.67 8.78
CA PHE A 131 5.62 10.93 8.83
C PHE A 131 4.25 10.78 8.16
N PRO A 132 3.22 11.55 8.58
CA PRO A 132 1.95 11.59 7.88
C PRO A 132 2.18 12.09 6.45
N LEU A 133 1.67 11.35 5.46
CA LEU A 133 1.72 11.78 4.06
C LEU A 133 0.85 13.04 3.92
N THR A 134 1.39 14.09 3.29
CA THR A 134 0.70 15.37 3.07
C THR A 134 0.80 15.79 1.60
N GLY A 135 -0.11 16.66 1.15
CA GLY A 135 -0.17 17.16 -0.23
C GLY A 135 -1.49 16.88 -0.92
N SER A 136 -1.55 17.20 -2.22
CA SER A 136 -2.75 16.99 -3.05
C SER A 136 -3.14 15.51 -3.08
N GLY A 137 -4.38 15.19 -2.72
CA GLY A 137 -4.87 13.81 -2.65
C GLY A 137 -4.61 13.09 -1.33
N LEU A 138 -3.92 13.73 -0.38
CA LEU A 138 -3.54 13.15 0.92
C LEU A 138 -4.09 13.96 2.10
N THR A 139 -4.13 15.28 1.97
CA THR A 139 -4.67 16.22 2.96
C THR A 139 -5.50 17.28 2.25
N LEU A 140 -6.74 17.50 2.69
CA LEU A 140 -7.60 18.61 2.26
C LEU A 140 -7.06 19.96 2.72
#